data_AF-A0A2M8JUZ5-F1
#
_entry.id   AF-A0A2M8JUZ5-F1
#
_cell.length_a   1.000
_cell.length_b   1.000
_cell.length_c   1.000
_cell.angle_alpha   90.00
_cell.angle_beta   90.00
_cell.angle_gamma   90.00
#
_symmetry.space_group_name_H-M   'P 1'
#
loop_
_entity.id
_entity.type
_entity.pdbx_description
1 polymer ?
#
loop_
_entity_poly.entity_id
_entity_poly.type
_entity_poly.pdbx_seq_one_letter_code
_entity_poly.pdbx_strand_id
1 'polypeptide(L)'
;MNTIVYFFTVLKNNRAKIDRGQLLRDSVETSGISVTKLVKKIGISRSTYYNHISDPELPLDLLLKYGNALHINFNDFLGDLLVDSTKESQGLYLEKVEPNNFEEAIAQVQFWRNKYYELSDKYQLVLEFHFKHK
;
A
#
# COMPACT_ATOMS: atom_id res chain seq x y z
N MET A 1 -27.63 -47.01 2.06
CA MET A 1 -26.29 -46.51 1.69
C MET A 1 -26.46 -45.08 1.22
N ASN A 2 -25.99 -44.09 1.97
CA ASN A 2 -26.20 -42.67 1.64
C ASN A 2 -24.97 -42.15 0.89
N THR A 3 -25.11 -41.93 -0.41
CA THR A 3 -24.07 -41.33 -1.25
C THR A 3 -24.17 -39.81 -1.13
N ILE A 4 -23.24 -39.20 -0.39
CA ILE A 4 -23.08 -37.75 -0.35
C ILE A 4 -22.45 -37.32 -1.67
N VAL A 5 -23.23 -36.62 -2.50
CA VAL A 5 -22.74 -35.99 -3.72
C VAL A 5 -22.02 -34.69 -3.32
N TYR A 6 -20.69 -34.71 -3.35
CA TYR A 6 -19.90 -33.50 -3.18
C TYR A 6 -20.05 -32.63 -4.44
N PHE A 7 -20.94 -31.65 -4.39
CA PHE A 7 -20.91 -30.52 -5.32
C PHE A 7 -19.68 -29.67 -4.98
N PHE A 8 -18.54 -29.98 -5.60
CA PHE A 8 -17.46 -29.01 -5.70
C PHE A 8 -17.92 -27.93 -6.67
N THR A 9 -18.59 -26.92 -6.15
CA THR A 9 -18.70 -25.62 -6.82
C THR A 9 -17.27 -25.11 -6.97
N VAL A 10 -16.71 -25.25 -8.17
CA VAL A 10 -15.52 -24.53 -8.58
C VAL A 10 -15.87 -23.04 -8.47
N LEU A 11 -15.44 -22.41 -7.38
CA LEU A 11 -15.46 -20.96 -7.24
C LEU A 11 -14.60 -20.44 -8.39
N LYS A 12 -15.25 -19.94 -9.43
CA LYS A 12 -14.62 -19.25 -10.54
C LYS A 12 -13.95 -18.00 -9.96
N ASN A 13 -12.68 -18.12 -9.62
CA ASN A 13 -11.85 -17.02 -9.15
C ASN A 13 -11.59 -16.07 -10.32
N ASN A 14 -12.58 -15.23 -10.63
CA ASN A 14 -12.42 -14.14 -11.57
C ASN A 14 -11.82 -12.96 -10.81
N ARG A 15 -10.51 -13.03 -10.52
CA ARG A 15 -9.76 -11.86 -10.03
C ARG A 15 -9.78 -10.83 -11.15
N ALA A 16 -10.78 -9.95 -11.15
CA ALA A 16 -10.83 -8.82 -12.07
C ALA A 16 -9.57 -8.00 -11.81
N LYS A 17 -8.69 -7.93 -12.80
CA LYS A 17 -7.51 -7.08 -12.74
C LYS A 17 -7.99 -5.64 -12.63
N ILE A 18 -7.70 -4.98 -11.50
CA ILE A 18 -8.11 -3.60 -11.29
C ILE A 18 -7.27 -2.71 -12.20
N ASP A 19 -7.93 -1.95 -13.08
CA ASP A 19 -7.29 -0.89 -13.86
C ASP A 19 -7.03 0.31 -12.94
N ARG A 20 -5.77 0.49 -12.54
CA ARG A 20 -5.35 1.52 -11.58
C ARG A 20 -5.36 2.92 -12.19
N GLY A 21 -5.14 3.03 -13.50
CA GLY A 21 -5.22 4.29 -14.23
C GLY A 21 -6.65 4.82 -14.27
N GLN A 22 -7.61 3.93 -14.55
CA GLN A 22 -9.03 4.23 -14.50
C GLN A 22 -9.50 4.60 -13.09
N LEU A 23 -9.07 3.83 -12.07
CA LEU A 23 -9.38 4.14 -10.66
C LEU A 23 -8.91 5.55 -10.27
N LEU A 24 -7.71 5.94 -10.70
CA LEU A 24 -7.18 7.28 -10.47
C LEU A 24 -8.03 8.36 -11.16
N ARG A 25 -8.42 8.13 -12.43
CA ARG A 25 -9.27 9.07 -13.19
C ARG A 25 -10.58 9.33 -12.45
N ASP A 26 -11.29 8.27 -12.09
CA ASP A 26 -12.61 8.36 -11.45
C ASP A 26 -12.51 9.08 -10.10
N SER A 27 -11.42 8.85 -9.38
CA SER A 27 -11.14 9.51 -8.09
C SER A 27 -10.85 11.00 -8.25
N VAL A 28 -10.10 11.39 -9.28
CA VAL A 28 -9.85 12.81 -9.58
C VAL A 28 -11.14 13.51 -9.98
N GLU A 29 -11.96 12.89 -10.83
CA GLU A 29 -13.25 13.44 -11.26
C GLU A 29 -14.19 13.62 -10.07
N THR A 30 -14.30 12.62 -9.19
CA THR A 30 -15.13 12.67 -7.99
C THR A 30 -14.64 13.71 -6.97
N SER A 31 -13.32 13.91 -6.85
CA SER A 31 -12.74 14.89 -5.93
C SER A 31 -13.07 16.36 -6.28
N GLY A 32 -13.46 16.63 -7.53
CA GLY A 32 -13.65 18.00 -8.04
C GLY A 32 -12.36 18.85 -8.13
N ILE A 33 -11.19 18.28 -7.84
CA ILE A 33 -9.90 18.98 -7.92
C ILE A 33 -9.48 19.08 -9.39
N SER A 34 -9.29 20.30 -9.90
CA SER A 34 -8.77 20.47 -11.26
C SER A 34 -7.40 19.80 -11.44
N VAL A 35 -7.22 19.13 -12.59
CA VAL A 35 -5.95 18.47 -12.97
C VAL A 35 -4.76 19.43 -12.81
N THR A 36 -4.93 20.71 -13.16
CA THR A 36 -3.90 21.75 -13.00
C THR A 36 -3.41 21.89 -11.56
N LYS A 37 -4.33 21.89 -10.60
CA LYS A 37 -4.02 22.05 -9.19
C LYS A 37 -3.35 20.79 -8.65
N LEU A 38 -3.84 19.63 -9.09
CA LEU A 38 -3.28 18.32 -8.72
C LEU A 38 -1.83 18.16 -9.18
N VAL A 39 -1.55 18.38 -10.47
CA VAL A 39 -0.19 18.18 -11.01
C VAL A 39 0.81 19.17 -10.43
N LYS A 40 0.37 20.39 -10.08
CA LYS A 40 1.19 21.37 -9.34
C LYS A 40 1.51 20.89 -7.92
N LYS A 41 0.53 20.30 -7.20
CA LYS A 41 0.73 19.76 -5.85
C LYS A 41 1.70 18.57 -5.84
N ILE A 42 1.71 17.77 -6.89
CA ILE A 42 2.53 16.55 -7.02
C ILE A 42 3.92 16.82 -7.63
N GLY A 43 4.07 17.93 -8.36
CA GLY A 43 5.32 18.33 -9.02
C GLY A 43 5.55 17.62 -10.37
N ILE A 44 4.50 17.39 -11.15
CA ILE A 44 4.59 16.72 -12.47
C ILE A 44 3.92 17.55 -13.57
N SER A 45 4.15 17.17 -14.83
CA SER A 45 3.47 17.79 -15.97
C SER A 45 2.04 17.24 -16.16
N ARG A 46 1.19 18.00 -16.85
CA ARG A 46 -0.14 17.52 -17.28
C ARG A 46 -0.06 16.32 -18.22
N SER A 47 0.92 16.29 -19.13
CA SER A 47 1.12 15.16 -20.04
C SER A 47 1.44 13.88 -19.26
N THR A 48 2.31 13.98 -18.26
CA THR A 48 2.62 12.87 -17.35
C THR A 48 1.38 12.34 -16.64
N TYR A 49 0.52 13.23 -16.15
CA TYR A 49 -0.77 12.83 -15.57
C TYR A 49 -1.67 12.06 -16.55
N TYR A 50 -1.81 12.55 -17.78
CA TYR A 50 -2.64 11.86 -18.78
C TYR A 50 -2.08 10.49 -19.17
N ASN A 51 -0.76 10.33 -19.16
CA ASN A 51 -0.13 9.02 -19.34
C ASN A 51 -0.46 8.09 -18.17
N HIS A 52 -0.38 8.58 -16.93
CA HIS A 52 -0.66 7.77 -15.73
C HIS A 52 -2.11 7.27 -15.66
N ILE A 53 -3.10 8.10 -15.97
CA ILE A 53 -4.51 7.67 -15.96
C ILE A 53 -4.89 6.76 -17.14
N SER A 54 -3.99 6.61 -18.12
CA SER A 54 -4.18 5.73 -19.27
C SER A 54 -3.41 4.41 -19.10
N ASP A 55 -2.68 4.24 -17.99
CA ASP A 55 -1.91 3.05 -17.67
C ASP A 55 -2.69 2.14 -16.70
N PRO A 56 -3.19 0.98 -17.17
CA PRO A 56 -3.91 0.03 -16.33
C PRO A 56 -3.07 -0.52 -15.17
N GLU A 57 -1.74 -0.59 -15.36
CA GLU A 57 -0.79 -1.13 -14.39
C GLU A 57 -0.07 -0.04 -13.60
N LEU A 58 -0.65 1.17 -13.50
CA LEU A 58 -0.06 2.30 -12.80
C LEU A 58 0.62 1.86 -11.48
N PRO A 59 1.92 2.15 -11.30
CA PRO A 59 2.64 1.76 -10.09
C PRO A 59 1.93 2.20 -8.81
N LEU A 60 1.89 1.30 -7.83
CA LEU A 60 1.17 1.53 -6.58
C LEU A 60 1.67 2.79 -5.85
N ASP A 61 2.97 3.03 -5.83
CA ASP A 61 3.58 4.22 -5.21
C ASP A 61 3.07 5.52 -5.83
N LEU A 62 2.86 5.54 -7.16
CA LEU A 62 2.30 6.69 -7.85
C LEU A 62 0.83 6.88 -7.49
N LEU A 63 0.04 5.80 -7.51
CA LEU A 63 -1.37 5.84 -7.13
C LEU A 63 -1.55 6.38 -5.70
N LEU A 64 -0.74 5.91 -4.75
CA LEU A 64 -0.74 6.40 -3.37
C LEU A 64 -0.30 7.87 -3.26
N LYS A 65 0.69 8.29 -4.07
CA LYS A 65 1.09 9.71 -4.15
C LYS A 65 -0.08 10.61 -4.59
N TYR A 66 -0.89 10.15 -5.55
CA TYR A 66 -2.12 10.84 -5.92
C TYR A 66 -3.16 10.81 -4.81
N GLY A 67 -3.33 9.66 -4.13
CA GLY A 67 -4.26 9.51 -3.00
C GLY A 67 -3.99 10.54 -1.89
N ASN A 68 -2.73 10.70 -1.51
CA ASN A 68 -2.28 11.73 -0.56
C ASN A 68 -2.58 13.16 -1.04
N ALA A 69 -2.45 13.42 -2.34
CA ALA A 69 -2.74 14.73 -2.91
C ALA A 69 -4.25 15.02 -2.97
N LEU A 70 -5.08 13.99 -3.14
CA LEU A 70 -6.53 14.06 -3.23
C LEU A 70 -7.25 13.87 -1.89
N HIS A 71 -6.53 13.48 -0.83
CA HIS A 71 -7.08 13.06 0.46
C HIS A 71 -8.03 11.85 0.34
N ILE A 72 -7.68 10.91 -0.55
CA ILE A 72 -8.42 9.66 -0.79
C ILE A 72 -7.54 8.48 -0.37
N ASN A 73 -8.10 7.54 0.38
CA ASN A 73 -7.45 6.28 0.70
C ASN A 73 -7.81 5.24 -0.37
N PHE A 74 -6.80 4.78 -1.12
CA PHE A 74 -6.99 3.76 -2.15
C PHE A 74 -6.98 2.32 -1.61
N ASN A 75 -6.65 2.12 -0.32
CA ASN A 75 -6.60 0.80 0.29
C ASN A 75 -7.97 0.11 0.28
N ASP A 76 -9.05 0.87 0.45
CA ASP A 76 -10.43 0.36 0.44
C ASP A 76 -10.81 -0.21 -0.94
N PHE A 77 -10.26 0.36 -2.02
CA PHE A 77 -10.50 -0.08 -3.40
C PHE A 77 -9.60 -1.25 -3.80
N LEU A 78 -8.44 -1.36 -3.16
CA LEU A 78 -7.44 -2.38 -3.47
C LEU A 78 -7.59 -3.65 -2.63
N GLY A 79 -8.34 -3.61 -1.51
CA GLY A 79 -8.78 -4.78 -0.73
C GLY A 79 -7.69 -5.84 -0.51
N ASP A 80 -7.70 -6.87 -1.36
CA ASP A 80 -6.80 -8.04 -1.29
C ASP A 80 -5.50 -7.92 -2.12
N LEU A 81 -5.37 -6.94 -3.02
CA LEU A 81 -4.18 -6.77 -3.88
C LEU A 81 -2.92 -6.40 -3.09
N LEU A 82 -3.09 -5.75 -1.94
CA LEU A 82 -1.99 -5.38 -1.05
C LEU A 82 -1.42 -6.59 -0.32
N VAL A 83 -2.16 -7.69 -0.15
CA VAL A 83 -1.68 -8.87 0.60
C VAL A 83 -0.52 -9.56 -0.15
N ASP A 84 -0.51 -9.51 -1.48
CA ASP A 84 0.54 -10.13 -2.30
C ASP A 84 1.75 -9.19 -2.53
N SER A 85 1.57 -7.86 -2.58
CA SER A 85 2.66 -6.88 -2.78
C SER A 85 3.31 -6.37 -1.49
N THR A 86 2.72 -6.64 -0.33
CA THR A 86 3.24 -6.18 0.97
C THR A 86 4.37 -7.03 1.53
N LYS A 87 4.71 -8.18 0.94
CA LYS A 87 5.90 -8.92 1.40
C LYS A 87 7.22 -8.20 1.11
N GLU A 88 7.22 -7.25 0.16
CA GLU A 88 8.45 -6.51 -0.23
C GLU A 88 8.36 -5.00 -0.03
N SER A 89 7.17 -4.39 0.04
CA SER A 89 7.01 -2.92 0.13
C SER A 89 6.57 -2.37 1.50
N GLN A 90 6.57 -3.18 2.57
CA GLN A 90 6.25 -2.79 3.96
C GLN A 90 7.24 -1.77 4.60
N GLY A 91 7.94 -0.96 3.80
CA GLY A 91 8.87 0.07 4.26
C GLY A 91 8.36 1.52 4.14
N LEU A 92 7.30 1.80 3.37
CA LEU A 92 6.89 3.18 3.11
C LEU A 92 5.45 3.43 3.56
N TYR A 93 5.34 4.20 4.64
CA TYR A 93 4.12 4.83 5.15
C TYR A 93 3.11 3.87 5.80
N LEU A 94 3.47 3.41 7.00
CA LEU A 94 2.45 3.32 8.03
C LEU A 94 1.79 4.69 8.11
N GLU A 95 0.51 4.73 7.76
CA GLU A 95 -0.38 5.82 8.11
C GLU A 95 -0.07 6.21 9.56
N LYS A 96 0.31 7.48 9.77
CA LYS A 96 0.44 8.04 11.11
C LYS A 96 -0.98 8.09 11.68
N VAL A 97 -1.47 6.95 12.16
CA VAL A 97 -2.63 6.92 13.03
C VAL A 97 -2.17 7.61 14.30
N GLU A 98 -2.55 8.87 14.44
CA GLU A 98 -2.36 9.59 15.68
C GLU A 98 -3.12 8.83 16.76
N PRO A 99 -2.46 8.43 17.86
CA PRO A 99 -3.11 7.63 18.89
C PRO A 99 -4.28 8.43 19.48
N ASN A 100 -5.46 7.82 19.52
CA ASN A 100 -6.67 8.50 20.02
C ASN A 100 -6.71 8.50 21.55
N ASN A 101 -5.93 7.62 22.18
CA ASN A 101 -5.84 7.47 23.63
C ASN A 101 -4.38 7.33 24.11
N PHE A 102 -4.13 7.67 25.37
CA PHE A 102 -2.82 7.62 26.00
C PHE A 102 -2.25 6.18 26.04
N GLU A 103 -3.11 5.19 26.24
CA GLU A 103 -2.72 3.77 26.25
C GLU A 103 -2.24 3.30 24.87
N GLU A 104 -2.95 3.71 23.80
CA GLU A 104 -2.55 3.42 22.42
C GLU A 104 -1.21 4.09 22.06
N ALA A 105 -0.99 5.33 22.54
CA ALA A 105 0.27 6.04 22.35
C ALA A 105 1.45 5.29 22.99
N ILE A 106 1.25 4.79 24.22
CA ILE A 106 2.26 3.95 24.89
C ILE A 106 2.51 2.69 24.08
N ALA A 107 1.47 1.96 23.66
CA ALA A 107 1.61 0.73 22.89
C ALA A 107 2.37 0.96 21.57
N GLN A 108 2.08 2.06 20.88
CA GLN A 108 2.77 2.46 19.65
C GLN A 108 4.26 2.73 19.91
N VAL A 109 4.59 3.48 20.97
CA VAL A 109 6.00 3.72 21.38
C VAL A 109 6.72 2.42 21.71
N GLN A 110 6.06 1.52 22.44
CA GLN A 110 6.65 0.23 22.81
C GLN A 110 6.90 -0.65 21.58
N PHE A 111 5.94 -0.69 20.65
CA PHE A 111 6.07 -1.42 19.38
C PHE A 111 7.28 -0.95 18.58
N TRP A 112 7.42 0.37 18.42
CA TRP A 112 8.52 0.96 17.67
C TRP A 112 9.87 0.73 18.32
N ARG A 113 9.94 0.85 19.64
CA ARG A 113 11.14 0.54 20.42
C ARG A 113 11.56 -0.92 20.24
N ASN A 114 10.62 -1.86 20.29
CA ASN A 114 10.93 -3.28 20.12
C ASN A 114 11.41 -3.57 18.70
N LYS A 115 10.82 -2.95 17.68
CA LYS A 115 11.28 -3.07 16.29
C LYS A 115 12.70 -2.53 16.10
N TYR A 116 13.03 -1.42 16.75
CA TYR A 116 14.39 -0.88 16.75
C TYR A 116 15.39 -1.87 17.37
N TYR A 117 15.07 -2.44 18.53
CA TYR A 117 15.96 -3.42 19.17
C TYR A 117 16.13 -4.69 18.32
N GLU A 118 15.04 -5.23 17.78
CA GLU A 118 15.09 -6.41 16.89
C GLU A 118 16.03 -6.17 15.69
N LEU A 119 15.99 -4.97 15.11
CA LEU A 119 16.85 -4.60 14.01
C LEU A 119 18.31 -4.43 14.44
N SER A 120 18.54 -3.77 15.57
CA SER A 120 19.87 -3.58 16.16
C SER A 120 20.56 -4.92 16.44
N ASP A 121 19.83 -5.86 17.04
CA ASP A 121 20.35 -7.19 17.36
C ASP A 121 20.72 -7.96 16.08
N LYS A 122 19.89 -7.88 15.04
CA LYS A 122 20.21 -8.48 13.73
C LYS A 122 21.50 -7.91 13.14
N TYR A 123 21.69 -6.59 13.20
CA TYR A 123 22.92 -5.97 12.71
C TYR A 123 24.13 -6.39 13.53
N GLN A 124 23.99 -6.47 14.85
CA GLN A 124 25.07 -6.95 15.72
C GLN A 124 25.47 -8.39 15.35
N LEU A 125 24.50 -9.28 15.16
CA LEU A 125 24.77 -10.67 14.74
C LEU A 125 25.49 -10.74 13.39
N VAL A 126 25.08 -9.94 12.40
CA VAL A 126 25.74 -9.88 11.09
C VAL A 126 27.18 -9.38 11.20
N LEU A 127 27.41 -8.35 12.03
CA LEU A 127 28.75 -7.81 12.27
C LEU A 127 29.64 -8.85 12.97
N GLU A 128 29.14 -9.49 14.03
CA GLU A 128 29.85 -10.54 14.76
C GLU A 128 30.20 -11.72 13.83
N PHE A 129 29.25 -12.16 12.99
CA PHE A 129 29.49 -13.20 12.00
C PHE A 129 30.61 -12.81 11.02
N HIS A 130 30.56 -11.59 10.49
CA HIS A 130 31.56 -11.10 9.55
C HIS A 130 32.96 -11.00 10.17
N PHE A 131 33.08 -10.56 11.43
CA PHE A 131 34.38 -10.45 12.11
C PHE A 131 34.94 -11.79 12.60
N LYS A 132 34.10 -12.81 12.84
CA LYS A 132 34.54 -14.14 13.30
C LYS A 132 35.08 -15.04 12.17
N HIS A 133 34.74 -14.73 10.92
CA HIS A 133 35.13 -15.49 9.73
C HIS A 133 36.21 -14.79 8.88
N LYS A 134 36.94 -13.84 9.46
CA LYS A 134 38.10 -13.18 8.88
C LYS A 134 39.36 -13.58 9.64
#